data_AF-A0A1I2KE27-F1
#
_entry.id   AF-A0A1I2KE27-F1
#
_cell.length_a   1.000
_cell.length_b   1.000
_cell.length_c   1.000
_cell.angle_alpha   90.00
_cell.angle_beta   90.00
_cell.angle_gamma   90.00
#
_symmetry.space_group_name_H-M   'P 1'
#
loop_
_entity.id
_entity.type
_entity.pdbx_description
1 polymer ?
#
loop_
_entity_poly.entity_id
_entity_poly.type
_entity_poly.pdbx_seq_one_letter_code
_entity_poly.pdbx_strand_id
1 'polypeptide(L)'
;MNKAPKWVIVFIVIGLMMPIFSIESIIPWILFILLSLKCINISKSSENTKTKVIKCSIYTLASVLLTVGFNVLLTLGMPFIISMIV
;
A
#
# COMPACT_ATOMS: atom_id res chain seq x y z
N MET A 1 14.05 -20.56 -10.51
CA MET A 1 13.50 -19.20 -10.36
C MET A 1 12.01 -19.23 -10.68
N ASN A 2 11.14 -19.24 -9.67
CA ASN A 2 9.69 -19.08 -9.88
C ASN A 2 9.46 -17.67 -10.43
N LYS A 3 9.20 -17.56 -11.74
CA LYS A 3 8.86 -16.29 -12.37
C LYS A 3 7.59 -15.79 -11.70
N ALA A 4 7.69 -14.74 -10.89
CA ALA A 4 6.53 -14.07 -10.34
C ALA A 4 5.63 -13.66 -11.52
N PRO A 5 4.32 -13.92 -11.44
CA PRO A 5 3.43 -13.58 -12.54
C PRO A 5 3.51 -12.09 -12.88
N LYS A 6 3.53 -11.75 -14.18
CA LYS A 6 3.65 -10.36 -14.65
C LYS A 6 2.62 -9.41 -14.01
N TRP A 7 1.42 -9.92 -13.70
CA TRP A 7 0.36 -9.15 -13.05
C TRP A 7 0.69 -8.70 -11.62
N VAL A 8 1.52 -9.45 -10.88
CA VAL A 8 1.94 -9.07 -9.51
C VAL A 8 2.80 -7.82 -9.53
N ILE A 9 3.64 -7.67 -10.56
CA ILE A 9 4.52 -6.51 -10.73
C ILE A 9 3.68 -5.24 -10.88
N VAL A 10 2.55 -5.30 -11.59
CA VAL A 10 1.64 -4.16 -11.76
C VAL A 10 1.13 -3.65 -10.40
N PHE A 11 0.69 -4.55 -9.52
CA PHE A 11 0.23 -4.17 -8.17
C PHE A 11 1.34 -3.58 -7.31
N ILE A 12 2.57 -4.08 -7.43
CA ILE A 12 3.73 -3.53 -6.70
C ILE A 12 4.07 -2.13 -7.22
N VAL A 13 4.08 -1.92 -8.53
CA VAL A 13 4.35 -0.59 -9.12
C VAL A 13 3.27 0.42 -8.70
N ILE A 14 1.99 0.03 -8.71
CA ILE A 14 0.91 0.88 -8.21
C ILE A 14 1.11 1.18 -6.71
N GLY A 15 1.47 0.16 -5.91
CA GLY A 15 1.75 0.32 -4.49
C GLY A 15 2.91 1.28 -4.20
N LEU A 16 3.93 1.33 -5.07
CA LEU A 16 5.09 2.21 -4.93
C LEU A 16 4.71 3.69 -4.97
N MET A 17 3.59 4.04 -5.62
CA MET A 17 3.12 5.43 -5.64
C MET A 17 2.74 5.94 -4.24
N MET A 18 2.32 5.05 -3.32
CA MET A 18 1.97 5.44 -1.94
C MET A 18 3.13 6.11 -1.19
N PRO A 19 4.30 5.46 -1.01
CA PRO A 19 5.43 6.09 -0.34
C PRO A 19 6.01 7.26 -1.13
N ILE A 20 5.88 7.31 -2.46
CA ILE A 20 6.35 8.46 -3.24
C ILE A 20 5.60 9.74 -2.85
N PHE A 21 4.29 9.68 -2.62
CA PHE A 21 3.50 10.85 -2.23
C PHE A 21 3.68 11.30 -0.78
N SER A 22 4.32 10.49 0.07
CA SER A 22 4.58 10.82 1.47
C SER A 22 5.94 10.27 1.89
N ILE A 23 6.99 10.66 1.16
CA ILE A 23 8.34 10.10 1.30
C ILE A 23 8.93 10.31 2.68
N GLU A 24 8.53 11.39 3.35
CA GLU A 24 8.96 11.77 4.69
C GLU A 24 8.36 10.88 5.79
N SER A 25 7.25 10.19 5.51
CA SER A 25 6.54 9.37 6.47
C SER A 25 6.91 7.89 6.33
N ILE A 26 7.30 7.25 7.43
CA ILE A 26 7.66 5.82 7.44
C ILE A 26 6.45 4.88 7.26
N ILE A 27 5.25 5.34 7.60
CA ILE A 27 4.02 4.54 7.57
C ILE A 27 3.65 4.08 6.13
N PRO A 28 3.60 4.97 5.12
CA PRO A 28 3.43 4.58 3.71
C PRO A 28 4.43 3.51 3.22
N TRP A 29 5.69 3.57 3.67
CA TRP A 29 6.71 2.56 3.33
C TRP A 29 6.41 1.20 3.95
N ILE A 30 6.01 1.17 5.23
CA ILE A 30 5.63 -0.07 5.92
C ILE A 30 4.42 -0.72 5.23
N LEU A 31 3.40 0.09 4.90
CA LEU A 31 2.21 -0.38 4.17
C LEU A 31 2.58 -0.97 2.81
N PHE A 32 3.47 -0.31 2.06
CA PHE A 32 3.97 -0.79 0.78
C PHE A 32 4.68 -2.15 0.89
N ILE A 33 5.55 -2.34 1.87
CA ILE A 33 6.27 -3.61 2.09
C ILE A 33 5.28 -4.72 2.43
N LEU A 34 4.34 -4.46 3.34
CA LEU A 34 3.32 -5.43 3.73
C LEU A 34 2.42 -5.83 2.56
N LEU A 35 2.00 -4.86 1.74
CA LEU A 35 1.21 -5.11 0.53
C LEU A 35 1.98 -5.99 -0.47
N SER A 36 3.24 -5.67 -0.71
CA SER A 36 4.11 -6.40 -1.64
C SER A 36 4.31 -7.84 -1.21
N LEU A 37 4.58 -8.07 0.09
CA LEU A 37 4.67 -9.42 0.66
C LEU A 37 3.35 -10.19 0.52
N LYS A 38 2.21 -9.54 0.77
CA LYS A 38 0.88 -10.15 0.63
C LYS A 38 0.64 -10.57 -0.82
N CYS A 39 0.94 -9.71 -1.79
CA CYS A 39 0.77 -9.98 -3.22
C CYS A 39 1.65 -11.15 -3.70
N ILE A 40 2.91 -11.21 -3.24
CA ILE A 40 3.81 -12.32 -3.54
C ILE A 40 3.27 -13.63 -2.96
N ASN A 41 2.78 -13.62 -1.71
CA ASN A 41 2.21 -14.82 -1.09
C ASN A 41 0.94 -15.29 -1.80
N ILE A 42 0.04 -14.38 -2.18
CA ILE A 42 -1.17 -14.70 -2.97
C ILE A 42 -0.79 -15.29 -4.33
N SER A 43 0.28 -14.80 -4.96
CA SER A 43 0.73 -15.34 -6.25
C SER A 43 1.09 -16.83 -6.19
N LYS A 44 1.61 -17.29 -5.04
CA LYS A 44 2.02 -18.68 -4.77
C LYS A 44 0.87 -19.59 -4.32
N SER A 45 -0.31 -19.04 -4.02
CA SER A 45 -1.50 -19.84 -3.64
C SER A 45 -1.93 -20.80 -4.76
N SER A 46 -2.62 -21.89 -4.45
CA SER A 46 -3.22 -22.79 -5.44
C SER A 46 -4.50 -22.24 -6.10
N GLU A 47 -4.96 -21.06 -5.68
CA GLU A 47 -6.18 -20.43 -6.19
C GLU A 47 -6.11 -20.05 -7.69
N ASN A 48 -7.30 -19.94 -8.30
CA ASN A 48 -7.45 -19.42 -9.66
C ASN A 48 -6.90 -17.99 -9.78
N THR A 49 -6.30 -17.68 -10.94
CA THR A 49 -5.69 -16.37 -11.21
C THR A 49 -6.69 -15.21 -11.04
N LYS A 50 -7.96 -15.39 -11.42
CA LYS A 50 -9.02 -14.39 -11.22
C LYS A 50 -9.18 -14.04 -9.73
N THR A 51 -9.26 -15.04 -8.87
CA THR A 51 -9.41 -14.86 -7.42
C THR A 51 -8.18 -14.18 -6.82
N LYS A 52 -6.98 -14.55 -7.27
CA LYS A 52 -5.72 -13.92 -6.85
C LYS A 52 -5.68 -12.43 -7.19
N VAL A 53 -6.07 -12.07 -8.42
CA VAL A 53 -6.11 -10.68 -8.88
C VAL A 53 -7.13 -9.86 -8.09
N ILE A 54 -8.31 -10.41 -7.80
CA ILE A 54 -9.33 -9.74 -6.98
C ILE A 54 -8.79 -9.48 -5.57
N LYS A 55 -8.19 -10.48 -4.92
CA LYS A 55 -7.61 -10.31 -3.58
C LYS A 55 -6.52 -9.24 -3.56
N CYS A 56 -5.57 -9.28 -4.50
CA CYS A 56 -4.55 -8.25 -4.61
C CYS A 56 -5.16 -6.85 -4.84
N SER A 57 -6.18 -6.74 -5.68
CA SER A 57 -6.88 -5.47 -5.92
C SER A 57 -7.53 -4.91 -4.64
N ILE A 58 -8.19 -5.75 -3.86
CA ILE A 58 -8.79 -5.35 -2.57
C ILE A 58 -7.71 -4.89 -1.59
N TYR A 59 -6.60 -5.63 -1.48
CA TYR A 59 -5.50 -5.23 -0.60
C TYR A 59 -4.85 -3.93 -1.05
N THR A 60 -4.64 -3.75 -2.36
CA THR A 60 -4.11 -2.50 -2.91
C THR A 60 -5.05 -1.34 -2.60
N LEU A 61 -6.37 -1.50 -2.82
CA LEU A 61 -7.36 -0.48 -2.51
C LEU A 61 -7.38 -0.11 -1.03
N ALA A 62 -7.36 -1.10 -0.14
CA ALA A 62 -7.29 -0.87 1.31
C ALA A 62 -6.02 -0.10 1.71
N SER A 63 -4.88 -0.45 1.12
CA SER A 63 -3.60 0.23 1.36
C SER A 63 -3.61 1.68 0.83
N VAL A 64 -4.26 1.95 -0.31
CA VAL A 64 -4.47 3.32 -0.82
C VAL A 64 -5.29 4.12 0.19
N LEU A 65 -6.43 3.59 0.63
CA LEU A 65 -7.32 4.27 1.58
C LEU A 65 -6.64 4.57 2.91
N LEU A 66 -5.86 3.62 3.45
CA LEU A 66 -5.07 3.83 4.66
C LEU A 66 -4.01 4.93 4.48
N THR A 67 -3.32 4.94 3.34
CA THR A 67 -2.30 5.95 3.04
C THR A 67 -2.92 7.35 2.91
N VAL A 68 -4.02 7.47 2.16
CA VAL A 68 -4.74 8.73 1.99
C VAL A 68 -5.31 9.21 3.34
N GLY A 69 -5.94 8.31 4.10
CA GLY A 69 -6.46 8.63 5.43
C GLY A 69 -5.38 9.11 6.40
N PHE A 70 -4.21 8.47 6.38
CA PHE A 70 -3.06 8.89 7.17
C PHE A 70 -2.54 10.27 6.75
N ASN A 71 -2.46 10.55 5.44
CA ASN A 71 -2.00 11.84 4.94
C ASN A 71 -2.98 12.97 5.28
N VAL A 72 -4.29 12.72 5.22
CA VAL A 72 -5.33 13.64 5.70
C VAL A 72 -5.20 13.90 7.19
N LEU A 73 -4.97 12.85 7.99
CA LEU A 73 -4.75 12.98 9.44
C LEU A 73 -3.53 13.85 9.75
N LEU A 74 -2.42 13.67 9.02
CA LEU A 74 -1.23 14.52 9.18
C LEU A 74 -1.54 15.97 8.82
N THR A 75 -2.20 16.20 7.69
CA THR A 75 -2.51 17.55 7.20
C THR A 75 -3.43 18.31 8.15
N LEU A 76 -4.42 17.64 8.76
CA LEU A 76 -5.37 18.24 9.70
C LEU A 76 -4.85 18.25 11.15
N GLY A 77 -4.04 17.26 11.53
CA GLY A 77 -3.51 17.10 12.88
C GLY A 77 -2.31 18.01 13.18
N MET A 78 -1.43 18.22 12.21
CA MET A 78 -0.29 19.14 12.33
C MET A 78 -0.67 20.57 12.76
N PRO A 79 -1.64 21.25 12.12
CA PRO A 79 -2.05 22.59 12.55
C PRO A 79 -2.67 22.60 13.96
N PHE A 80 -3.35 21.51 14.36
CA PHE A 80 -3.90 21.38 15.71
C PHE A 80 -2.80 21.29 16.77
N ILE A 81 -1.78 20.44 16.52
CA ILE A 81 -0.61 20.29 17.39
C ILE A 81 0.18 21.61 17.47
N ILE A 82 0.40 22.28 16.34
CA ILE A 82 1.11 23.56 16.30
C ILE A 82 0.36 24.63 17.11
N SER A 83 -0.96 24.72 17.00
CA SER A 83 -1.77 25.67 17.77
C SER A 83 -1.79 25.42 19.28
N MET A 84 -1.41 24.21 19.72
CA MET A 84 -1.34 23.85 21.13
C MET A 84 0.06 24.06 21.73
N ILE A 85 1.08 24.15 20.87
CA ILE A 85 2.49 24.35 21.25
C ILE A 85 2.87 25.83 21.22
N VAL A 86 2.27 26.61 20.31
CA VAL A 86 2.43 28.08 20.20
C VAL A 86 1.42 28.79 21.10
#